data_AF-F2K4A4-F1
#
_entry.id   AF-F2K4A4-F1
#
_cell.length_a   1.000
_cell.length_b   1.000
_cell.length_c   1.000
_cell.angle_alpha   90.00
_cell.angle_beta   90.00
_cell.angle_gamma   90.00
#
_symmetry.space_group_name_H-M   'P 1'
#
loop_
_entity.id
_entity.type
_entity.pdbx_description
1 polymer ?
#
loop_
_entity_poly.entity_id
_entity_poly.type
_entity_poly.pdbx_seq_one_letter_code
_entity_poly.pdbx_strand_id
1 'polypeptide(L)'
;MEDKAAGHLKQREGHQHHWLIELIVFWEGQINATRLIETFGITRQTASQWLKQYQDDTNNTLKYSATAKAQVITQDFTPRYINQTIDEYLNWLELGSFPSESLTGSERSHIYKIRPPNRFVSPLVIRPLIKAIRNKTAVDCEYLSVKSADPIGRLIYPHSFVKAANRWHIRAYCEYRKNYLDFVISRFQSVEYDGKPAQNSHHDDTHWNAEIELILAPDSRLNDKQKRVIEQDYGMENGQLIIKTRAALVKYTLDDLQIKTKMLEADPQAQQLICVNYPDIKQWLYD
;
A
#
# COMPACT_ATOMS: atom_id res chain seq x y z
N MET A 1 -24.52 -17.14 -10.19
CA MET A 1 -23.50 -16.69 -11.18
C MET A 1 -22.13 -16.59 -10.47
N GLU A 2 -21.79 -17.60 -9.66
CA GLU A 2 -20.71 -17.55 -8.66
C GLU A 2 -19.63 -18.63 -8.88
N ASP A 3 -19.75 -19.45 -9.92
CA ASP A 3 -18.95 -20.67 -10.07
C ASP A 3 -17.79 -20.58 -11.08
N LYS A 4 -17.52 -19.38 -11.64
CA LYS A 4 -16.41 -19.20 -12.60
C LYS A 4 -15.11 -18.65 -11.98
N ALA A 5 -15.13 -18.18 -10.75
CA ALA A 5 -13.93 -17.63 -10.09
C ALA A 5 -13.04 -18.73 -9.44
N ALA A 6 -13.60 -19.88 -9.09
CA ALA A 6 -12.88 -20.94 -8.38
C ALA A 6 -12.02 -21.84 -9.31
N GLY A 7 -12.24 -21.78 -10.63
CA GLY A 7 -11.60 -22.67 -11.60
C GLY A 7 -10.22 -22.24 -12.12
N HIS A 8 -9.74 -21.04 -11.79
CA HIS A 8 -8.54 -20.46 -12.44
C HIS A 8 -7.25 -20.54 -11.61
N LEU A 9 -7.27 -21.08 -10.40
CA LEU A 9 -6.11 -21.11 -9.51
C LEU A 9 -5.35 -22.45 -9.44
N LYS A 10 -5.71 -23.44 -10.27
CA LYS A 10 -5.20 -24.83 -10.17
C LYS A 10 -3.83 -25.14 -10.83
N GLN A 11 -3.07 -24.15 -11.30
CA GLN A 11 -1.76 -24.39 -11.95
C GLN A 11 -0.66 -23.45 -11.42
N ARG A 12 -0.29 -23.57 -10.15
CA ARG A 12 0.73 -22.69 -9.51
C ARG A 12 2.07 -23.34 -9.18
N GLU A 13 2.22 -24.65 -9.32
CA GLU A 13 3.56 -25.27 -9.22
C GLU A 13 4.43 -24.83 -10.42
N GLY A 14 5.60 -24.26 -10.15
CA GLY A 14 6.59 -23.91 -11.19
C GLY A 14 6.44 -22.56 -11.89
N HIS A 15 5.42 -21.75 -11.58
CA HIS A 15 5.09 -20.51 -12.31
C HIS A 15 5.30 -19.20 -11.53
N GLN A 16 6.14 -19.18 -10.48
CA GLN A 16 6.44 -17.95 -9.72
C GLN A 16 6.92 -16.79 -10.61
N HIS A 17 7.66 -17.10 -11.68
CA HIS A 17 8.11 -16.12 -12.65
C HIS A 17 6.97 -15.59 -13.52
N HIS A 18 5.98 -16.42 -13.91
CA HIS A 18 4.78 -15.92 -14.59
C HIS A 18 3.95 -15.00 -13.71
N TRP A 19 3.76 -15.38 -12.45
CA TRP A 19 3.11 -14.52 -11.47
C TRP A 19 3.82 -13.17 -11.38
N LEU A 20 5.15 -13.17 -11.27
CA LEU A 20 5.91 -11.93 -11.15
C LEU A 20 5.85 -11.07 -12.41
N ILE A 21 6.03 -11.69 -13.58
CA ILE A 21 5.92 -11.01 -14.88
C ILE A 21 4.56 -10.33 -14.98
N GLU A 22 3.49 -11.08 -14.70
CA GLU A 22 2.13 -10.58 -14.78
C GLU A 22 1.85 -9.47 -13.78
N LEU A 23 2.29 -9.62 -12.53
CA LEU A 23 2.12 -8.62 -11.47
C LEU A 23 2.75 -7.28 -11.87
N ILE A 24 4.00 -7.32 -12.35
CA ILE A 24 4.73 -6.11 -12.73
C ILE A 24 4.14 -5.50 -13.99
N VAL A 25 3.84 -6.30 -15.02
CA VAL A 25 3.23 -5.78 -16.25
C VAL A 25 1.86 -5.15 -15.95
N PHE A 26 1.05 -5.77 -15.10
CA PHE A 26 -0.26 -5.25 -14.74
C PHE A 26 -0.17 -3.91 -13.99
N TRP A 27 0.67 -3.83 -12.95
CA TRP A 27 0.75 -2.66 -12.07
C TRP A 27 1.72 -1.56 -12.51
N GLU A 28 2.78 -1.91 -13.24
CA GLU A 28 3.78 -0.96 -13.73
C GLU A 28 3.63 -0.67 -15.24
N GLY A 29 2.83 -1.46 -15.95
CA GLY A 29 2.55 -1.30 -17.39
C GLY A 29 3.67 -1.81 -18.30
N GLN A 30 4.81 -2.19 -17.75
CA GLN A 30 5.96 -2.67 -18.52
C GLN A 30 6.89 -3.52 -17.66
N ILE A 31 7.66 -4.38 -18.31
CA ILE A 31 8.72 -5.19 -17.67
C ILE A 31 9.95 -5.28 -18.55
N ASN A 32 11.13 -5.27 -17.94
CA ASN A 32 12.39 -5.59 -18.61
C ASN A 32 13.05 -6.79 -17.93
N ALA A 33 14.02 -7.40 -18.61
CA ALA A 33 14.74 -8.56 -18.10
C ALA A 33 15.49 -8.27 -16.78
N THR A 34 15.96 -7.03 -16.57
CA THR A 34 16.66 -6.62 -15.36
C THR A 34 15.85 -6.91 -14.11
N ARG A 35 14.54 -6.64 -14.14
CA ARG A 35 13.68 -6.86 -12.98
C ARG A 35 13.59 -8.34 -12.56
N LEU A 36 13.60 -9.26 -13.53
CA LEU A 36 13.64 -10.70 -13.27
C LEU A 36 15.01 -11.15 -12.77
N ILE A 37 16.09 -10.59 -13.33
CA ILE A 37 17.46 -10.84 -12.89
C ILE A 37 17.63 -10.42 -11.42
N GLU A 38 17.20 -9.21 -11.06
CA GLU A 38 17.28 -8.69 -9.70
C GLU A 38 16.48 -9.52 -8.70
N THR A 39 15.32 -10.04 -9.11
CA THR A 39 14.43 -10.78 -8.21
C THR A 39 14.84 -12.25 -8.05
N PHE A 40 15.30 -12.91 -9.12
CA PHE A 40 15.57 -14.35 -9.12
C PHE A 40 17.05 -14.74 -9.21
N GLY A 41 17.96 -13.77 -9.40
CA GLY A 41 19.40 -14.05 -9.55
C GLY A 41 19.76 -14.82 -10.82
N ILE A 42 18.93 -14.74 -11.86
CA ILE A 42 19.08 -15.49 -13.12
C ILE A 42 19.88 -14.72 -14.19
N THR A 43 20.27 -15.41 -15.27
CA THR A 43 20.92 -14.76 -16.41
C THR A 43 19.93 -13.97 -17.27
N ARG A 44 20.44 -13.01 -18.06
CA ARG A 44 19.62 -12.28 -19.06
C ARG A 44 18.98 -13.20 -20.10
N GLN A 45 19.65 -14.27 -20.51
CA GLN A 45 19.12 -15.24 -21.47
C GLN A 45 17.91 -15.96 -20.89
N THR A 46 18.03 -16.46 -19.64
CA THR A 46 16.93 -17.09 -18.90
C THR A 46 15.76 -16.13 -18.70
N ALA A 47 16.02 -14.89 -18.30
CA ALA A 47 14.97 -13.88 -18.13
C ALA A 47 14.21 -13.59 -19.45
N SER A 48 14.93 -13.55 -20.58
CA SER A 48 14.31 -13.35 -21.89
C SER A 48 13.49 -14.56 -22.33
N GLN A 49 13.97 -15.78 -22.03
CA GLN A 49 13.23 -17.02 -22.26
C GLN A 49 11.93 -17.05 -21.44
N TRP A 50 11.98 -16.68 -20.15
CA TRP A 50 10.79 -16.61 -19.29
C TRP A 50 9.76 -15.59 -19.77
N LEU A 51 10.19 -14.42 -20.27
CA LEU A 51 9.28 -13.45 -20.88
C LEU A 51 8.62 -13.97 -22.16
N LYS A 52 9.32 -14.78 -22.95
CA LYS A 52 8.74 -15.42 -24.13
C LYS A 52 7.76 -16.52 -23.72
N GLN A 53 8.18 -17.40 -22.82
CA GLN A 53 7.36 -18.48 -22.28
C GLN A 53 6.06 -17.96 -21.66
N TYR A 54 6.11 -16.89 -20.87
CA TYR A 54 4.92 -16.26 -20.32
C TYR A 54 3.92 -15.85 -21.41
N GLN A 55 4.38 -15.23 -22.50
CA GLN A 55 3.51 -14.80 -23.59
C GLN A 55 2.91 -16.00 -24.34
N ASP A 56 3.74 -17.03 -24.61
CA ASP A 56 3.33 -18.26 -25.29
C ASP A 56 2.29 -19.04 -24.44
N ASP A 57 2.48 -19.14 -23.13
CA ASP A 57 1.63 -19.92 -22.22
C ASP A 57 0.30 -19.20 -21.88
N THR A 58 0.26 -17.87 -21.95
CA THR A 58 -0.93 -17.08 -21.54
C THR A 58 -1.71 -16.46 -22.69
N ASN A 59 -1.15 -16.45 -23.90
CA ASN A 59 -1.58 -15.63 -25.03
C ASN A 59 -1.59 -14.11 -24.76
N ASN A 60 -1.01 -13.63 -23.65
CA ASN A 60 -0.85 -12.20 -23.40
C ASN A 60 0.32 -11.69 -24.23
N THR A 61 0.05 -11.07 -25.38
CA THR A 61 1.09 -10.45 -26.19
C THR A 61 1.58 -9.15 -25.54
N LEU A 62 2.88 -9.04 -25.29
CA LEU A 62 3.53 -7.82 -24.84
C LEU A 62 4.27 -7.17 -26.02
N LYS A 63 4.19 -5.85 -26.14
CA LYS A 63 4.84 -5.12 -27.24
C LYS A 63 6.18 -4.59 -26.79
N TYR A 64 7.24 -4.96 -27.47
CA TYR A 64 8.56 -4.36 -27.22
C TYR A 64 8.56 -2.88 -27.60
N SER A 65 8.98 -2.03 -26.66
CA SER A 65 9.21 -0.61 -26.89
C SER A 65 10.70 -0.31 -26.85
N ALA A 66 11.25 0.14 -27.99
CA ALA A 66 12.66 0.52 -28.10
C ALA A 66 13.01 1.72 -27.20
N THR A 67 12.07 2.67 -27.05
CA THR A 67 12.24 3.85 -26.19
C THR A 67 12.29 3.46 -24.71
N ALA A 68 11.38 2.59 -24.27
CA ALA A 68 11.36 2.12 -22.88
C ALA A 68 12.40 1.01 -22.61
N LYS A 69 12.95 0.40 -23.66
CA LYS A 69 13.80 -0.81 -23.61
C LYS A 69 13.15 -1.92 -22.78
N ALA A 70 11.84 -2.08 -22.93
CA ALA A 70 10.99 -2.96 -22.12
C ALA A 70 9.84 -3.55 -22.94
N GLN A 71 9.29 -4.65 -22.44
CA GLN A 71 8.02 -5.21 -22.92
C GLN A 71 6.87 -4.43 -22.27
N VAL A 72 5.96 -3.89 -23.07
CA VAL A 72 4.86 -3.02 -22.62
C VAL A 72 3.53 -3.75 -22.74
N ILE A 73 2.67 -3.53 -21.75
CA ILE A 73 1.32 -4.09 -21.70
C ILE A 73 0.46 -3.64 -22.90
N THR A 74 -0.44 -4.51 -23.35
CA THR A 74 -1.41 -4.24 -24.42
C THR A 74 -2.82 -4.10 -23.85
N GLN A 75 -3.77 -3.61 -24.65
CA GLN A 75 -5.17 -3.45 -24.22
C GLN A 75 -5.87 -4.79 -23.97
N ASP A 76 -5.47 -5.85 -24.68
CA ASP A 76 -6.06 -7.20 -24.57
C ASP A 76 -5.46 -8.04 -23.43
N PHE A 77 -4.59 -7.44 -22.60
CA PHE A 77 -3.92 -8.15 -21.51
C PHE A 77 -4.91 -8.67 -20.46
N THR A 78 -4.88 -9.98 -20.23
CA THR A 78 -5.79 -10.67 -19.29
C THR A 78 -4.98 -11.40 -18.22
N PRO A 79 -5.00 -10.93 -16.95
CA PRO A 79 -4.25 -11.57 -15.87
C PRO A 79 -4.79 -12.98 -15.53
N ARG A 80 -3.89 -13.95 -15.30
CA ARG A 80 -4.20 -15.36 -15.00
C ARG A 80 -3.62 -15.87 -13.68
N TYR A 81 -2.49 -15.33 -13.25
CA TYR A 81 -1.71 -15.74 -12.10
C TYR A 81 -1.91 -14.84 -10.87
N ILE A 82 -2.24 -13.56 -11.04
CA ILE A 82 -2.42 -12.58 -9.95
C ILE A 82 -3.88 -12.45 -9.48
N ASN A 83 -4.09 -12.00 -8.25
CA ASN A 83 -5.42 -11.69 -7.70
C ASN A 83 -5.90 -10.26 -8.00
N GLN A 84 -5.04 -9.44 -8.66
CA GLN A 84 -5.36 -8.08 -9.13
C GLN A 84 -5.65 -7.08 -8.01
N THR A 85 -5.25 -7.36 -6.77
CA THR A 85 -5.33 -6.41 -5.66
C THR A 85 -4.05 -5.61 -5.55
N ILE A 86 -4.18 -4.34 -5.16
CA ILE A 86 -3.02 -3.48 -4.87
C ILE A 86 -2.21 -4.02 -3.68
N ASP A 87 -2.87 -4.70 -2.73
CA ASP A 87 -2.23 -5.36 -1.60
C ASP A 87 -1.26 -6.44 -2.07
N GLU A 88 -1.63 -7.26 -3.06
CA GLU A 88 -0.71 -8.26 -3.63
C GLU A 88 0.56 -7.60 -4.21
N TYR A 89 0.41 -6.48 -4.92
CA TYR A 89 1.54 -5.78 -5.53
C TYR A 89 2.43 -5.07 -4.51
N LEU A 90 1.86 -4.26 -3.63
CA LEU A 90 2.64 -3.46 -2.69
C LEU A 90 3.23 -4.31 -1.55
N ASN A 91 2.56 -5.38 -1.11
CA ASN A 91 3.14 -6.32 -0.15
C ASN A 91 4.33 -7.06 -0.76
N TRP A 92 4.26 -7.43 -2.04
CA TRP A 92 5.41 -8.00 -2.73
C TRP A 92 6.55 -7.01 -2.87
N LEU A 93 6.25 -5.75 -3.23
CA LEU A 93 7.25 -4.70 -3.35
C LEU A 93 7.97 -4.42 -2.02
N GLU A 94 7.25 -4.50 -0.90
CA GLU A 94 7.77 -4.31 0.46
C GLU A 94 8.56 -5.52 0.98
N LEU A 95 7.97 -6.71 0.91
CA LEU A 95 8.47 -7.91 1.60
C LEU A 95 9.26 -8.86 0.69
N GLY A 96 9.25 -8.65 -0.63
CA GLY A 96 9.80 -9.58 -1.61
C GLY A 96 9.14 -10.96 -1.60
N SER A 97 8.03 -11.11 -0.87
CA SER A 97 7.40 -12.40 -0.60
C SER A 97 6.50 -12.81 -1.77
N PHE A 98 6.69 -14.04 -2.24
CA PHE A 98 5.82 -14.64 -3.22
C PHE A 98 4.56 -15.18 -2.55
N PRO A 99 3.41 -15.21 -3.25
CA PRO A 99 2.21 -15.82 -2.70
C PRO A 99 2.49 -17.29 -2.38
N SER A 100 2.25 -17.72 -1.14
CA SER A 100 2.21 -19.15 -0.87
C SER A 100 0.95 -19.75 -1.49
N GLU A 101 1.07 -20.93 -2.08
CA GLU A 101 -0.05 -21.64 -2.72
C GLU A 101 -1.21 -21.94 -1.75
N SER A 102 -0.92 -21.96 -0.45
CA SER A 102 -1.86 -22.30 0.63
C SER A 102 -2.95 -21.26 0.93
N LEU A 103 -3.04 -20.15 0.17
CA LEU A 103 -4.03 -19.09 0.41
C LEU A 103 -5.42 -19.39 -0.18
N THR A 104 -5.58 -20.42 -1.01
CA THR A 104 -6.88 -21.06 -1.17
C THR A 104 -7.14 -21.80 0.12
N GLY A 105 -7.92 -21.19 1.02
CA GLY A 105 -8.15 -21.65 2.39
C GLY A 105 -8.19 -23.17 2.44
N SER A 106 -7.13 -23.76 3.00
CA SER A 106 -7.15 -25.17 3.31
C SER A 106 -8.32 -25.35 4.27
N GLU A 107 -9.35 -26.09 3.84
CA GLU A 107 -10.43 -26.54 4.74
C GLU A 107 -9.87 -27.32 5.97
N ARG A 108 -8.56 -27.63 5.96
CA ARG A 108 -7.83 -28.24 7.07
C ARG A 108 -7.23 -27.27 8.07
N SER A 109 -7.25 -25.95 7.83
CA SER A 109 -6.79 -24.97 8.83
C SER A 109 -7.97 -24.51 9.67
N HIS A 110 -7.97 -24.78 10.98
CA HIS A 110 -8.89 -24.17 11.96
C HIS A 110 -8.57 -22.69 12.22
N ILE A 111 -8.09 -21.98 11.18
CA ILE A 111 -7.62 -20.60 11.24
C ILE A 111 -8.57 -19.78 10.37
N TYR A 112 -9.33 -18.90 11.02
CA TYR A 112 -10.21 -17.94 10.35
C TYR A 112 -9.66 -16.54 10.55
N LYS A 113 -9.45 -15.82 9.45
CA LYS A 113 -9.04 -14.41 9.46
C LYS A 113 -10.16 -13.55 8.89
N ILE A 114 -10.52 -12.48 9.60
CA ILE A 114 -11.41 -11.45 9.06
C ILE A 114 -10.71 -10.82 7.86
N ARG A 115 -11.33 -10.93 6.69
CA ARG A 115 -10.83 -10.27 5.48
C ARG A 115 -11.50 -8.91 5.38
N PRO A 116 -10.74 -7.82 5.40
CA PRO A 116 -11.36 -6.52 5.31
C PRO A 116 -11.86 -6.30 3.86
N PRO A 117 -12.83 -5.41 3.65
CA PRO A 117 -13.43 -5.24 2.34
C PRO A 117 -12.40 -4.73 1.32
N ASN A 118 -12.38 -5.36 0.14
CA ASN A 118 -11.54 -4.92 -0.96
C ASN A 118 -11.98 -3.54 -1.45
N ARG A 119 -11.02 -2.63 -1.58
CA ARG A 119 -11.23 -1.34 -2.26
C ARG A 119 -10.57 -1.42 -3.61
N PHE A 120 -11.39 -1.36 -4.65
CA PHE A 120 -10.88 -1.40 -6.02
C PHE A 120 -9.96 -0.20 -6.28
N VAL A 121 -8.79 -0.49 -6.83
CA VAL A 121 -7.82 0.50 -7.33
C VAL A 121 -7.46 0.09 -8.74
N SER A 122 -7.65 0.99 -9.69
CA SER A 122 -7.32 0.73 -11.08
C SER A 122 -5.79 0.72 -11.28
N PRO A 123 -5.22 -0.23 -12.05
CA PRO A 123 -3.81 -0.16 -12.44
C PRO A 123 -3.49 1.09 -13.26
N LEU A 124 -4.48 1.69 -13.94
CA LEU A 124 -4.30 2.96 -14.67
C LEU A 124 -3.99 4.13 -13.74
N VAL A 125 -4.43 4.08 -12.48
CA VAL A 125 -4.06 5.05 -11.44
C VAL A 125 -2.65 4.77 -10.92
N ILE A 126 -2.31 3.50 -10.71
CA ILE A 126 -1.05 3.11 -10.05
C ILE A 126 0.18 3.30 -10.94
N ARG A 127 0.09 2.96 -12.23
CA ARG A 127 1.21 3.08 -13.19
C ARG A 127 1.84 4.48 -13.23
N PRO A 128 1.09 5.58 -13.45
CA PRO A 128 1.67 6.92 -13.48
C PRO A 128 2.23 7.34 -12.11
N LEU A 129 1.62 6.92 -10.99
CA LEU A 129 2.12 7.21 -9.65
C LEU A 129 3.47 6.54 -9.38
N ILE A 130 3.63 5.25 -9.70
CA ILE A 130 4.91 4.54 -9.56
C ILE A 130 5.98 5.19 -10.44
N LYS A 131 5.63 5.51 -11.69
CA LYS A 131 6.55 6.16 -12.62
C LYS A 131 6.99 7.53 -12.08
N ALA A 132 6.07 8.31 -11.54
CA ALA A 132 6.32 9.61 -10.93
C ALA A 132 7.22 9.52 -9.70
N ILE A 133 6.96 8.58 -8.77
CA ILE A 133 7.81 8.32 -7.60
C ILE A 133 9.24 7.98 -8.05
N ARG A 134 9.37 6.99 -8.96
CA ARG A 134 10.68 6.50 -9.43
C ARG A 134 11.50 7.61 -10.09
N ASN A 135 10.85 8.46 -10.88
CA ASN A 135 11.49 9.53 -11.61
C ASN A 135 11.58 10.83 -10.80
N LYS A 136 11.02 10.89 -9.59
CA LYS A 136 10.90 12.11 -8.77
C LYS A 136 10.22 13.25 -9.55
N THR A 137 9.05 12.96 -10.11
CA THR A 137 8.29 13.85 -11.01
C THR A 137 6.82 13.96 -10.59
N ALA A 138 6.07 14.85 -11.24
CA ALA A 138 4.66 15.08 -10.98
C ALA A 138 3.72 14.12 -11.72
N VAL A 139 2.50 14.05 -11.22
CA VAL A 139 1.30 13.60 -11.95
C VAL A 139 0.25 14.70 -11.94
N ASP A 140 -0.52 14.79 -13.02
CA ASP A 140 -1.80 15.50 -13.05
C ASP A 140 -2.91 14.50 -12.73
N CYS A 141 -3.88 14.89 -11.92
CA CYS A 141 -4.92 13.98 -11.45
C CYS A 141 -6.23 14.67 -11.12
N GLU A 142 -7.33 13.97 -11.33
CA GLU A 142 -8.64 14.35 -10.81
C GLU A 142 -8.93 13.58 -9.52
N TYR A 143 -9.13 14.32 -8.43
CA TYR A 143 -9.29 13.72 -7.11
C TYR A 143 -10.60 14.11 -6.43
N LEU A 144 -11.37 13.11 -5.99
CA LEU A 144 -12.56 13.30 -5.16
C LEU A 144 -12.18 13.60 -3.72
N SER A 145 -12.40 14.84 -3.30
CA SER A 145 -12.18 15.26 -1.92
C SER A 145 -13.43 15.01 -1.07
N VAL A 146 -13.27 14.72 0.22
CA VAL A 146 -14.42 14.56 1.14
C VAL A 146 -15.22 15.87 1.28
N LYS A 147 -14.58 17.02 1.07
CA LYS A 147 -15.19 18.35 1.25
C LYS A 147 -15.85 18.89 -0.02
N SER A 148 -15.67 18.24 -1.18
CA SER A 148 -16.20 18.71 -2.47
C SER A 148 -16.87 17.55 -3.20
N ALA A 149 -18.11 17.74 -3.64
CA ALA A 149 -18.81 16.73 -4.45
C ALA A 149 -18.14 16.53 -5.81
N ASP A 150 -17.53 17.58 -6.35
CA ASP A 150 -16.86 17.56 -7.65
C ASP A 150 -15.37 17.19 -7.54
N PRO A 151 -14.84 16.35 -8.45
CA PRO A 151 -13.41 16.14 -8.61
C PRO A 151 -12.70 17.46 -8.90
N ILE A 152 -11.54 17.67 -8.28
CA ILE A 152 -10.70 18.84 -8.54
C ILE A 152 -9.39 18.34 -9.14
N GLY A 153 -9.01 18.92 -10.28
CA GLY A 153 -7.72 18.72 -10.93
C GLY A 153 -6.57 19.20 -10.05
N ARG A 154 -5.51 18.39 -9.91
CA ARG A 154 -4.38 18.65 -9.04
C ARG A 154 -3.08 18.15 -9.65
N LEU A 155 -2.08 19.03 -9.65
CA LEU A 155 -0.69 18.60 -9.81
C LEU A 155 -0.12 18.17 -8.45
N ILE A 156 0.33 16.93 -8.35
CA ILE A 156 0.93 16.37 -7.14
C ILE A 156 2.28 15.70 -7.44
N TYR A 157 3.21 15.75 -6.48
CA TYR A 157 4.50 15.06 -6.54
C TYR A 157 4.50 13.92 -5.52
N PRO A 158 4.14 12.70 -5.94
CA PRO A 158 4.08 11.56 -5.03
C PRO A 158 5.47 11.09 -4.62
N HIS A 159 5.60 10.59 -3.37
CA HIS A 159 6.85 10.00 -2.92
C HIS A 159 6.73 8.70 -2.13
N SER A 160 5.64 8.44 -1.41
CA SER A 160 5.53 7.21 -0.60
C SER A 160 4.12 6.65 -0.57
N PHE A 161 4.01 5.33 -0.68
CA PHE A 161 2.77 4.60 -0.40
C PHE A 161 2.66 4.33 1.09
N VAL A 162 1.43 4.41 1.63
CA VAL A 162 1.14 4.17 3.05
C VAL A 162 -0.11 3.30 3.14
N LYS A 163 -0.02 2.18 3.86
CA LYS A 163 -1.20 1.40 4.26
C LYS A 163 -1.62 1.85 5.66
N ALA A 164 -2.86 2.32 5.80
CA ALA A 164 -3.43 2.76 7.07
C ALA A 164 -4.94 2.51 7.08
N ALA A 165 -5.52 2.06 8.21
CA ALA A 165 -6.97 1.83 8.35
C ALA A 165 -7.58 0.99 7.22
N ASN A 166 -6.84 -0.03 6.79
CA ASN A 166 -7.14 -0.86 5.62
C ASN A 166 -7.36 -0.09 4.30
N ARG A 167 -6.69 1.05 4.12
CA ARG A 167 -6.70 1.87 2.90
C ARG A 167 -5.29 2.11 2.45
N TRP A 168 -5.11 2.15 1.14
CA TRP A 168 -3.86 2.61 0.55
C TRP A 168 -3.94 4.11 0.29
N HIS A 169 -2.91 4.79 0.75
CA HIS A 169 -2.67 6.19 0.57
C HIS A 169 -1.38 6.39 -0.21
N ILE A 170 -1.29 7.53 -0.88
CA ILE A 170 -0.04 8.03 -1.42
C ILE A 170 0.23 9.40 -0.82
N ARG A 171 1.39 9.55 -0.20
CA ARG A 171 1.88 10.81 0.33
C ARG A 171 2.57 11.59 -0.77
N ALA A 172 2.17 12.84 -0.93
CA ALA A 172 2.58 13.68 -2.05
C ALA A 172 2.56 15.17 -1.67
N TYR A 173 3.49 15.94 -2.24
CA TYR A 173 3.37 17.40 -2.23
C TYR A 173 2.27 17.83 -3.21
N CYS A 174 1.31 18.62 -2.76
CA CYS A 174 0.21 19.11 -3.58
C CYS A 174 0.41 20.58 -3.95
N GLU A 175 0.57 20.89 -5.24
CA GLU A 175 0.77 22.28 -5.70
C GLU A 175 -0.38 23.21 -5.30
N TYR A 176 -1.60 22.71 -5.41
CA TYR A 176 -2.80 23.49 -5.07
C TYR A 176 -2.85 23.86 -3.57
N ARG A 177 -2.38 22.97 -2.70
CA ARG A 177 -2.40 23.18 -1.24
C ARG A 177 -1.07 23.71 -0.69
N LYS A 178 -0.02 23.69 -1.49
CA LYS A 178 1.36 24.03 -1.10
C LYS A 178 1.83 23.28 0.16
N ASN A 179 1.37 22.03 0.32
CA ASN A 179 1.69 21.20 1.47
C ASN A 179 1.74 19.70 1.09
N TYR A 180 2.39 18.89 1.92
CA TYR A 180 2.37 17.44 1.84
C TYR A 180 1.09 16.88 2.41
N LEU A 181 0.43 16.02 1.65
CA LEU A 181 -0.86 15.43 1.99
C LEU A 181 -0.88 13.95 1.62
N ASP A 182 -1.74 13.20 2.29
CA ASP A 182 -2.01 11.81 1.94
C ASP A 182 -3.29 11.71 1.13
N PHE A 183 -3.19 11.12 -0.05
CA PHE A 183 -4.29 10.91 -0.97
C PHE A 183 -4.72 9.45 -0.92
N VAL A 184 -6.00 9.18 -0.63
CA VAL A 184 -6.56 7.83 -0.68
C VAL A 184 -6.61 7.39 -2.14
N ILE A 185 -5.91 6.32 -2.48
CA ILE A 185 -5.72 5.96 -3.89
C ILE A 185 -7.05 5.62 -4.59
N SER A 186 -7.99 5.00 -3.87
CA SER A 186 -9.31 4.66 -4.42
C SER A 186 -10.20 5.87 -4.73
N ARG A 187 -9.73 7.11 -4.50
CA ARG A 187 -10.48 8.35 -4.80
C ARG A 187 -9.98 9.09 -6.04
N PHE A 188 -8.87 8.66 -6.64
CA PHE A 188 -8.46 9.17 -7.94
C PHE A 188 -9.47 8.72 -9.01
N GLN A 189 -9.97 9.67 -9.80
CA GLN A 189 -10.79 9.40 -10.98
C GLN A 189 -9.90 9.15 -12.20
N SER A 190 -8.88 9.98 -12.35
CA SER A 190 -7.85 9.87 -13.37
C SER A 190 -6.50 10.28 -12.78
N VAL A 191 -5.43 9.69 -13.32
CA VAL A 191 -4.05 10.11 -13.05
C VAL A 191 -3.28 10.01 -14.35
N GLU A 192 -2.60 11.08 -14.73
CA GLU A 192 -1.76 11.16 -15.90
C GLU A 192 -0.33 11.51 -15.51
N TYR A 193 0.62 10.90 -16.21
CA TYR A 193 2.04 11.19 -15.96
C TYR A 193 2.39 12.54 -16.60
N ASP A 194 2.62 13.55 -15.77
CA ASP A 194 3.02 14.89 -16.21
C ASP A 194 4.54 14.98 -16.44
N GLY A 195 5.33 14.42 -15.51
CA GLY A 195 6.79 14.33 -15.68
C GLY A 195 7.57 15.59 -15.29
N LYS A 196 6.91 16.67 -14.83
CA LYS A 196 7.61 17.82 -14.26
C LYS A 196 8.44 17.40 -13.04
N PRO A 197 9.75 17.72 -12.98
CA PRO A 197 10.60 17.36 -11.85
C PRO A 197 10.08 17.92 -10.53
N ALA A 198 10.13 17.08 -9.48
CA ALA A 198 9.76 17.49 -8.13
C ALA A 198 10.75 18.53 -7.60
N GLN A 199 10.24 19.70 -7.24
CA GLN A 199 11.00 20.70 -6.49
C GLN A 199 10.95 20.42 -4.98
N ASN A 200 9.83 19.85 -4.52
CA ASN A 200 9.61 19.45 -3.14
C ASN A 200 9.67 17.92 -3.08
N SER A 201 10.78 17.40 -2.59
CA SER A 201 11.07 15.97 -2.53
C SER A 201 10.60 15.37 -1.20
N HIS A 202 10.71 14.05 -1.04
CA HIS A 202 10.43 13.44 0.27
C HIS A 202 11.36 13.94 1.40
N HIS A 203 12.54 14.51 1.10
CA HIS A 203 13.43 15.06 2.13
C HIS A 203 12.94 16.39 2.70
N ASP A 204 12.13 17.12 1.93
CA ASP A 204 11.60 18.44 2.32
C ASP A 204 10.29 18.30 3.13
N ASP A 205 9.73 17.08 3.22
CA ASP A 205 8.57 16.77 4.04
C ASP A 205 8.96 16.62 5.51
N THR A 206 8.89 17.73 6.25
CA THR A 206 9.26 17.77 7.67
C THR A 206 8.46 16.78 8.52
N HIS A 207 7.17 16.58 8.21
CA HIS A 207 6.31 15.66 8.95
C HIS A 207 6.62 14.20 8.63
N TRP A 208 7.02 13.91 7.40
CA TRP A 208 7.45 12.57 7.04
C TRP A 208 8.79 12.20 7.67
N ASN A 209 9.74 13.14 7.74
CA ASN A 209 11.09 12.86 8.24
C ASN A 209 11.23 12.98 9.76
N ALA A 210 10.24 13.56 10.46
CA ALA A 210 10.21 13.57 11.92
C ALA A 210 9.75 12.21 12.48
N GLU A 211 10.56 11.61 13.35
CA GLU A 211 10.20 10.42 14.13
C GLU A 211 9.61 10.86 15.48
N ILE A 212 8.45 10.29 15.83
CA ILE A 212 7.67 10.59 17.03
C ILE A 212 7.46 9.31 17.82
N GLU A 213 7.63 9.40 19.14
CA GLU A 213 7.29 8.35 20.08
C GLU A 213 5.86 8.54 20.58
N LEU A 214 5.01 7.54 20.38
CA LEU A 214 3.69 7.44 21.00
C LEU A 214 3.82 6.60 22.25
N ILE A 215 3.55 7.20 23.41
CA ILE A 215 3.56 6.50 24.69
C ILE A 215 2.12 6.14 25.01
N LEU A 216 1.84 4.84 25.03
CA LEU A 216 0.54 4.27 25.30
C LEU A 216 0.55 3.60 26.68
N ALA A 217 -0.56 3.68 27.38
CA ALA A 217 -0.78 3.00 28.65
C ALA A 217 -2.21 2.45 28.72
N PRO A 218 -2.51 1.49 29.62
CA PRO A 218 -3.88 1.10 29.89
C PRO A 218 -4.71 2.30 30.34
N ASP A 219 -5.99 2.34 29.96
CA ASP A 219 -6.89 3.42 30.39
C ASP A 219 -6.92 3.53 31.92
N SER A 220 -6.68 4.74 32.44
CA SER A 220 -6.52 5.00 33.86
C SER A 220 -7.79 4.68 34.67
N ARG A 221 -8.96 4.64 34.03
CA ARG A 221 -10.27 4.31 34.62
C ARG A 221 -10.48 2.81 34.85
N LEU A 222 -9.64 1.97 34.27
CA LEU A 222 -9.66 0.52 34.51
C LEU A 222 -9.14 0.18 35.91
N ASN A 223 -9.62 -0.93 36.48
CA ASN A 223 -9.09 -1.43 37.74
C ASN A 223 -7.72 -2.10 37.54
N ASP A 224 -6.96 -2.29 38.62
CA ASP A 224 -5.58 -2.80 38.56
C ASP A 224 -5.47 -4.19 37.90
N LYS A 225 -6.50 -5.03 38.05
CA LYS A 225 -6.50 -6.36 37.41
C LYS A 225 -6.63 -6.22 35.89
N GLN A 226 -7.53 -5.35 35.42
CA GLN A 226 -7.72 -5.07 33.99
C GLN A 226 -6.46 -4.44 33.37
N LYS A 227 -5.83 -3.49 34.07
CA LYS A 227 -4.59 -2.86 33.61
C LYS A 227 -3.47 -3.89 33.41
N ARG A 228 -3.27 -4.78 34.38
CA ARG A 228 -2.27 -5.86 34.30
C ARG A 228 -2.50 -6.81 33.12
N VAL A 229 -3.76 -7.10 32.78
CA VAL A 229 -4.09 -7.92 31.58
C VAL A 229 -3.63 -7.21 30.32
N ILE A 230 -3.95 -5.92 30.17
CA ILE A 230 -3.54 -5.12 29.00
C ILE A 230 -2.02 -4.99 28.93
N GLU A 231 -1.36 -4.72 30.06
CA GLU A 231 0.10 -4.66 30.13
C GLU A 231 0.73 -5.96 29.64
N GLN A 232 0.17 -7.11 30.03
CA GLN A 232 0.63 -8.42 29.59
C GLN A 232 0.35 -8.67 28.09
N ASP A 233 -0.85 -8.33 27.60
CA ASP A 233 -1.26 -8.53 26.21
C ASP A 233 -0.35 -7.79 25.22
N TYR A 234 0.07 -6.57 25.58
CA TYR A 234 0.93 -5.72 24.77
C TYR A 234 2.42 -5.81 25.12
N GLY A 235 2.79 -6.62 26.12
CA GLY A 235 4.19 -6.75 26.57
C GLY A 235 4.78 -5.42 27.05
N MET A 236 4.02 -4.65 27.82
CA MET A 236 4.42 -3.34 28.31
C MET A 236 5.56 -3.41 29.32
N GLU A 237 6.44 -2.41 29.29
CA GLU A 237 7.46 -2.19 30.31
C GLU A 237 7.08 -0.99 31.17
N ASN A 238 7.11 -1.13 32.50
CA ASN A 238 6.71 -0.09 33.45
C ASN A 238 5.31 0.52 33.18
N GLY A 239 4.37 -0.30 32.71
CA GLY A 239 2.99 0.12 32.40
C GLY A 239 2.84 0.90 31.09
N GLN A 240 3.86 0.88 30.23
CA GLN A 240 3.87 1.63 28.97
C GLN A 240 4.24 0.77 27.76
N LEU A 241 3.62 1.09 26.62
CA LEU A 241 3.99 0.65 25.28
C LEU A 241 4.47 1.87 24.50
N ILE A 242 5.69 1.81 23.96
CA ILE A 242 6.25 2.89 23.14
C ILE A 242 6.22 2.47 21.67
N ILE A 243 5.54 3.24 20.83
CA ILE A 243 5.47 3.02 19.38
C ILE A 243 6.18 4.18 18.68
N LYS A 244 7.19 3.85 17.87
CA LYS A 244 7.87 4.83 17.00
C LYS A 244 7.16 4.91 15.65
N THR A 245 6.81 6.13 15.23
CA THR A 245 6.17 6.37 13.94
C THR A 245 6.58 7.72 13.37
N ARG A 246 6.32 7.96 12.09
CA ARG A 246 6.55 9.28 11.48
C ARG A 246 5.49 10.26 11.96
N ALA A 247 5.82 11.54 12.12
CA ALA A 247 4.85 12.57 12.54
C ALA A 247 3.62 12.61 11.62
N ALA A 248 3.85 12.50 10.30
CA ALA A 248 2.83 12.34 9.26
C ALA A 248 1.84 11.19 9.48
N LEU A 249 2.25 10.15 10.22
CA LEU A 249 1.50 8.91 10.41
C LEU A 249 0.88 8.77 11.79
N VAL A 250 1.18 9.69 12.73
CA VAL A 250 0.69 9.64 14.12
C VAL A 250 -0.81 9.42 14.20
N LYS A 251 -1.60 10.19 13.43
CA LYS A 251 -3.05 10.04 13.42
C LYS A 251 -3.50 8.66 12.95
N TYR A 252 -2.91 8.14 11.88
CA TYR A 252 -3.26 6.81 11.38
C TYR A 252 -2.90 5.71 12.38
N THR A 253 -1.73 5.82 13.03
CA THR A 253 -1.31 4.87 14.06
C THR A 253 -2.33 4.82 15.22
N LEU A 254 -2.83 5.97 15.67
CA LEU A 254 -3.85 6.02 16.71
C LEU A 254 -5.21 5.49 16.23
N ASP A 255 -5.62 5.82 15.00
CA ASP A 255 -6.87 5.34 14.41
C ASP A 255 -6.86 3.81 14.26
N ASP A 256 -5.74 3.21 13.85
CA ASP A 256 -5.57 1.75 13.72
C ASP A 256 -5.61 1.03 15.07
N LEU A 257 -5.13 1.69 16.13
CA LEU A 257 -5.24 1.21 17.52
C LEU A 257 -6.58 1.56 18.18
N GLN A 258 -7.49 2.22 17.44
CA GLN A 258 -8.79 2.69 17.93
C GLN A 258 -8.69 3.64 19.13
N ILE A 259 -7.60 4.40 19.25
CA ILE A 259 -7.37 5.34 20.35
C ILE A 259 -7.96 6.70 19.99
N LYS A 260 -9.07 7.06 20.64
CA LYS A 260 -9.66 8.40 20.49
C LYS A 260 -8.92 9.39 21.39
N THR A 261 -8.43 10.47 20.79
CA THR A 261 -7.68 11.51 21.52
C THR A 261 -8.50 12.73 21.92
N LYS A 262 -9.63 13.00 21.25
CA LYS A 262 -10.49 14.17 21.51
C LYS A 262 -11.65 13.87 22.46
N MET A 263 -12.26 12.71 22.31
CA MET A 263 -13.41 12.25 23.09
C MET A 263 -13.16 10.78 23.40
N LEU A 264 -12.75 10.51 24.63
CA LEU A 264 -12.59 9.14 25.12
C LEU A 264 -13.95 8.42 25.06
N GLU A 265 -13.91 7.12 24.80
CA GLU A 265 -15.08 6.27 24.98
C GLU A 265 -15.60 6.38 26.42
N ALA A 266 -16.93 6.40 26.57
CA ALA A 266 -17.57 6.44 27.88
C ALA A 266 -17.19 5.20 28.71
N ASP A 267 -17.14 4.04 28.05
CA ASP A 267 -16.68 2.78 28.62
C ASP A 267 -15.16 2.58 28.36
N PRO A 268 -14.31 2.55 29.41
CA PRO A 268 -12.88 2.28 29.25
C PRO A 268 -12.57 0.85 28.76
N GLN A 269 -13.53 -0.08 28.79
CA GLN A 269 -13.34 -1.40 28.20
C GLN A 269 -13.44 -1.37 26.66
N ALA A 270 -14.16 -0.39 26.11
CA ALA A 270 -14.27 -0.18 24.66
C ALA A 270 -13.03 0.52 24.07
N GLN A 271 -12.29 1.27 24.89
CA GLN A 271 -10.98 1.83 24.54
C GLN A 271 -9.97 1.56 25.65
N GLN A 272 -9.30 0.41 25.55
CA GLN A 272 -8.41 -0.11 26.58
C GLN A 272 -7.08 0.64 26.71
N LEU A 273 -6.66 1.33 25.64
CA LEU A 273 -5.41 2.08 25.57
C LEU A 273 -5.68 3.58 25.48
N ILE A 274 -4.81 4.35 26.14
CA ILE A 274 -4.76 5.82 26.03
C ILE A 274 -3.35 6.26 25.64
N CYS A 275 -3.26 7.35 24.88
CA CYS A 275 -1.99 8.01 24.61
C CYS A 275 -1.69 9.02 25.73
N VAL A 276 -0.64 8.76 26.51
CA VAL A 276 -0.33 9.55 27.72
C VAL A 276 0.51 10.78 27.41
N ASN A 277 1.23 10.80 26.28
CA ASN A 277 2.01 11.94 25.82
C ASN A 277 1.28 12.80 24.77
N TYR A 278 -0.05 12.90 24.87
CA TYR A 278 -0.87 13.76 24.00
C TYR A 278 -0.32 15.20 23.84
N PRO A 279 0.15 15.89 24.89
CA PRO A 279 0.70 17.25 24.76
C PRO A 279 1.85 17.37 23.76
N ASP A 280 2.67 16.32 23.63
CA ASP A 280 3.86 16.29 22.77
C ASP A 280 3.49 16.03 21.31
N ILE A 281 2.39 15.32 21.09
CA ILE A 281 1.96 14.88 19.76
C ILE A 281 0.80 15.68 19.18
N LYS A 282 0.14 16.55 19.97
CA LYS A 282 -1.06 17.29 19.53
C LYS A 282 -0.85 18.11 18.25
N GLN A 283 0.37 18.61 18.04
CA GLN A 283 0.76 19.38 16.86
C GLN A 283 0.77 18.55 15.57
N TRP A 284 0.81 17.22 15.66
CA TRP A 284 0.86 16.29 14.51
C TRP A 284 -0.50 15.67 14.19
N LEU A 285 -1.51 15.88 15.04
CA LEU A 285 -2.80 15.20 14.90
C LEU A 285 -3.76 15.92 13.93
N TYR A 286 -3.47 17.17 13.55
CA TYR A 286 -4.36 18.00 12.74
C TYR A 286 -3.58 19.07 11.95
N ASP A 287 -3.79 19.05 10.62
CA ASP A 287 -3.83 20.20 9.69
C ASP A 287 -5.16 20.15 8.92
#